data_AF-A0A1N6E3D3-F1
#
_entry.id   AF-A0A1N6E3D3-F1
#
_cell.length_a   1.000
_cell.length_b   1.000
_cell.length_c   1.000
_cell.angle_alpha   90.00
_cell.angle_beta   90.00
_cell.angle_gamma   90.00
#
_symmetry.space_group_name_H-M   'P 1'
#
loop_
_entity.id
_entity.type
_entity.pdbx_description
1 polymer ?
#
loop_
_entity_poly.entity_id
_entity_poly.type
_entity_poly.pdbx_seq_one_letter_code
_entity_poly.pdbx_strand_id
1 'polypeptide(L)'
;MSDNSAPEKEKSVFENLCFGISVWKQNIKRMFSDILHSFEIKQLEKRLEQEYAALGKVTSYHLEEHEDKPAVPSFEMTSAAKQISFLKEEIARLKEAHKQDA
;
A
#
# COMPACT_ATOMS: atom_id res chain seq x y z
N MET A 1 21.95 -0.57 -63.98
CA MET A 1 21.03 0.15 -63.08
C MET A 1 20.30 -0.87 -62.23
N SER A 2 20.61 -0.95 -60.93
CA SER A 2 19.68 -1.47 -59.93
C SER A 2 19.86 -0.64 -58.68
N ASP A 3 19.17 0.50 -58.65
CA ASP A 3 18.79 1.14 -57.40
C ASP A 3 17.77 0.24 -56.70
N ASN A 4 17.97 -0.03 -55.41
CA ASN A 4 16.99 0.40 -54.41
C ASN A 4 17.52 0.22 -52.99
N SER A 5 17.84 1.35 -52.39
CA SER A 5 18.27 1.63 -51.03
C SER A 5 17.09 1.57 -50.04
N ALA A 6 16.67 0.37 -49.63
CA ALA A 6 15.51 0.24 -48.71
C ALA A 6 15.59 -0.72 -47.49
N PRO A 7 16.75 -1.02 -46.86
CA PRO A 7 16.74 -1.70 -45.55
C PRO A 7 16.92 -0.77 -44.32
N GLU A 8 17.36 0.47 -44.50
CA GLU A 8 17.73 1.38 -43.39
C GLU A 8 16.51 2.02 -42.69
N LYS A 9 15.50 2.44 -43.46
CA LYS A 9 14.31 3.12 -42.92
C LYS A 9 13.43 2.20 -42.07
N GLU A 10 13.24 0.94 -42.48
CA GLU A 10 12.39 0.00 -41.75
C GLU A 10 12.99 -0.38 -40.39
N LYS A 11 14.31 -0.57 -40.30
CA LYS A 11 15.00 -0.76 -39.02
C LYS A 11 14.84 0.44 -38.10
N SER A 12 14.98 1.65 -38.62
CA SER A 12 14.80 2.88 -37.84
C SER A 12 13.38 3.04 -37.29
N VAL A 13 12.34 2.70 -38.06
CA VAL A 13 10.94 2.76 -37.60
C VAL A 13 10.66 1.69 -36.55
N PHE A 14 11.18 0.47 -36.73
CA PHE A 14 11.01 -0.63 -35.77
C PHE A 14 11.77 -0.38 -34.46
N GLU A 15 12.96 0.22 -34.52
CA GLU A 15 13.74 0.65 -33.35
C GLU A 15 12.98 1.73 -32.57
N ASN A 16 12.39 2.71 -33.25
CA ASN A 16 11.62 3.77 -32.61
C ASN A 16 10.34 3.23 -31.94
N LEU A 17 9.68 2.24 -32.57
CA LEU A 17 8.54 1.54 -31.98
C LEU A 17 8.95 0.72 -30.75
N CYS A 18 10.06 -0.02 -30.83
CA CYS A 18 10.61 -0.77 -29.70
C CYS A 18 10.97 0.16 -28.54
N PHE A 19 11.54 1.33 -28.84
CA PHE A 19 11.83 2.35 -27.84
C PHE A 19 10.56 2.87 -27.16
N GLY A 20 9.51 3.20 -27.94
CA GLY A 20 8.22 3.60 -27.41
C GLY A 20 7.59 2.53 -26.50
N ILE A 21 7.68 1.26 -26.89
CA ILE A 21 7.20 0.13 -26.07
C ILE A 21 8.02 0.00 -24.76
N SER A 22 9.33 0.24 -24.81
CA SER A 22 10.19 0.19 -23.62
C SER A 22 9.79 1.25 -22.58
N VAL A 23 9.59 2.49 -23.03
CA VAL A 23 9.13 3.60 -22.18
C VAL A 23 7.73 3.32 -21.63
N TRP A 24 6.84 2.78 -22.46
CA TRP A 24 5.49 2.40 -22.01
C TRP A 24 5.52 1.31 -20.95
N LYS A 25 6.36 0.28 -21.11
CA LYS A 25 6.56 -0.78 -20.11
C LYS A 25 7.08 -0.24 -18.78
N GLN A 26 8.03 0.71 -18.79
CA GLN A 26 8.52 1.33 -17.56
C GLN A 26 7.41 2.10 -16.83
N ASN A 27 6.59 2.86 -17.56
CA ASN A 27 5.46 3.58 -16.98
C ASN A 27 4.40 2.63 -16.42
N ILE A 28 4.07 1.56 -17.15
CA ILE A 28 3.16 0.52 -16.67
C ILE A 28 3.70 -0.10 -15.37
N LYS A 29 4.98 -0.45 -15.33
CA LYS A 29 5.61 -1.03 -14.13
C LYS A 29 5.50 -0.08 -12.94
N ARG A 30 5.73 1.22 -13.15
CA ARG A 30 5.58 2.25 -12.11
C ARG A 30 4.13 2.32 -11.62
N MET A 31 3.17 2.42 -12.53
CA MET A 31 1.73 2.43 -12.18
C MET A 31 1.32 1.19 -11.38
N PHE A 32 1.77 0.00 -11.77
CA PHE A 32 1.48 -1.22 -11.01
C PHE A 32 2.11 -1.20 -9.61
N SER A 33 3.33 -0.67 -9.48
CA SER A 33 4.00 -0.49 -8.18
C SER A 33 3.19 0.44 -7.28
N ASP A 34 2.75 1.58 -7.80
CA ASP A 34 1.98 2.58 -7.04
C ASP A 34 0.63 2.03 -6.59
N ILE A 35 -0.02 1.22 -7.45
CA ILE A 35 -1.28 0.54 -7.13
C ILE A 35 -1.07 -0.49 -6.01
N LEU A 36 -0.03 -1.32 -6.09
CA LEU A 36 0.28 -2.32 -5.05
C LEU A 36 0.58 -1.65 -3.71
N HIS A 37 1.36 -0.56 -3.73
CA HIS A 37 1.68 0.22 -2.53
C HIS A 37 0.43 0.83 -1.89
N SER A 38 -0.44 1.43 -2.72
CA SER A 38 -1.72 1.97 -2.28
C SER A 38 -2.63 0.88 -1.71
N PHE A 39 -2.59 -0.33 -2.26
CA PHE A 39 -3.36 -1.46 -1.77
C PHE A 39 -2.85 -1.97 -0.42
N GLU A 40 -1.53 -2.04 -0.24
CA GLU A 40 -0.90 -2.43 1.02
C GLU A 40 -1.30 -1.48 2.15
N ILE A 41 -1.20 -0.17 1.91
CA ILE A 41 -1.63 0.86 2.88
C ILE A 41 -3.11 0.70 3.22
N LYS A 42 -3.99 0.56 2.21
CA LYS A 42 -5.43 0.38 2.44
C LYS A 42 -5.73 -0.89 3.23
N GLN A 43 -4.98 -1.97 2.99
CA GLN A 43 -5.15 -3.21 3.74
C GLN A 43 -4.76 -3.02 5.21
N LEU A 44 -3.65 -2.32 5.49
CA LEU A 44 -3.22 -2.00 6.85
C LEU A 44 -4.21 -1.08 7.56
N GLU A 45 -4.74 -0.06 6.87
CA GLU A 45 -5.79 0.83 7.39
C GLU A 45 -7.07 0.04 7.75
N LYS A 46 -7.47 -0.91 6.90
CA LYS A 46 -8.60 -1.79 7.18
C LYS A 46 -8.35 -2.68 8.40
N ARG A 47 -7.13 -3.22 8.55
CA ARG A 47 -6.76 -3.99 9.76
C ARG A 47 -6.77 -3.12 11.00
N LEU A 48 -6.29 -1.88 10.91
CA LEU A 48 -6.30 -0.92 12.01
C LEU A 48 -7.73 -0.61 12.48
N GLU A 49 -8.67 -0.43 11.55
CA GLU A 49 -10.09 -0.23 11.88
C GLU A 49 -10.68 -1.46 12.60
N GLN A 50 -10.31 -2.67 12.17
CA GLN A 50 -10.74 -3.91 12.82
C GLN A 50 -10.22 -4.02 14.26
N GLU A 51 -8.96 -3.67 14.50
CA GLU A 51 -8.37 -3.67 15.84
C GLU A 51 -9.02 -2.63 16.76
N TYR A 52 -9.34 -1.43 16.24
CA TYR A 52 -10.13 -0.45 17.01
C TYR A 52 -11.52 -0.96 17.36
N ALA A 53 -12.20 -1.62 16.41
CA ALA A 53 -13.52 -2.19 16.67
C ALA A 53 -13.45 -3.33 17.70
N ALA A 54 -12.41 -4.17 17.64
CA ALA A 54 -12.18 -5.23 18.64
C ALA A 54 -11.93 -4.63 20.03
N LEU A 55 -11.04 -3.64 20.13
CA LEU A 55 -10.75 -2.94 21.38
C LEU A 55 -12.01 -2.26 21.94
N GLY A 56 -12.81 -1.62 21.09
CA GLY A 56 -14.07 -1.00 21.46
C GLY A 56 -15.06 -2.00 22.06
N LYS A 57 -15.20 -3.19 21.46
CA LYS A 57 -16.07 -4.27 21.97
C LYS A 57 -15.61 -4.80 23.33
N VAL A 58 -14.32 -5.03 23.50
CA VAL A 58 -13.76 -5.50 24.79
C VAL A 58 -13.95 -4.42 25.86
N THR A 59 -13.77 -3.16 25.50
CA THR A 59 -13.97 -2.02 26.42
C THR A 59 -15.43 -1.85 26.80
N SER A 60 -16.36 -1.94 25.84
CA SER A 60 -17.79 -1.83 26.13
C SER A 60 -18.28 -2.98 27.01
N TYR A 61 -17.82 -4.20 26.75
CA TYR A 61 -18.14 -5.36 27.58
C TYR A 61 -17.67 -5.17 29.04
N HIS A 62 -16.43 -4.71 29.22
CA HIS A 62 -15.92 -4.40 30.56
C HIS A 62 -16.67 -3.26 31.25
N LEU A 63 -17.15 -2.25 30.50
CA LEU A 63 -17.90 -1.13 31.06
C LEU A 63 -19.31 -1.54 31.49
N GLU A 64 -19.98 -2.41 30.72
CA GLU A 64 -21.29 -2.96 31.06
C GLU A 64 -21.24 -3.90 32.28
N GLU A 65 -20.17 -4.69 32.41
CA GLU A 65 -20.02 -5.66 33.51
C GLU A 65 -19.54 -5.02 34.83
N HIS A 66 -18.85 -3.88 34.76
CA HIS A 66 -18.22 -3.22 35.90
C HIS A 66 -18.47 -1.71 35.92
N GLU A 67 -19.73 -1.32 36.06
CA GLU A 67 -20.20 0.08 36.05
C GLU A 67 -19.52 0.98 37.10
N ASP A 68 -19.05 0.39 38.22
CA ASP A 68 -18.46 1.10 39.37
C ASP A 68 -16.94 0.93 39.57
N LYS A 69 -16.22 0.24 38.66
CA LYS A 69 -14.77 0.02 38.82
C LYS A 69 -13.97 0.54 37.62
N PRO A 70 -12.80 1.16 37.86
CA PRO A 70 -11.92 1.52 36.77
C PRO A 70 -11.54 0.26 35.98
N ALA A 71 -11.68 0.33 34.67
CA ALA A 71 -11.33 -0.77 33.78
C ALA A 71 -9.86 -1.15 33.98
N VAL A 72 -9.61 -2.33 34.52
CA VAL A 72 -8.26 -2.90 34.58
C VAL A 72 -7.92 -3.40 33.17
N PRO A 73 -6.78 -3.00 32.58
CA PRO A 73 -6.43 -3.42 31.23
C PRO A 73 -6.37 -4.94 31.15
N SER A 74 -7.27 -5.54 30.38
CA SER A 74 -7.20 -6.96 30.09
C SER A 74 -6.00 -7.25 29.17
N PHE A 75 -5.57 -8.52 29.13
CA PHE A 75 -4.55 -8.96 28.19
C PHE A 75 -4.94 -8.62 26.74
N GLU A 76 -6.22 -8.81 26.40
CA GLU A 76 -6.78 -8.51 25.08
C GLU A 76 -6.72 -7.01 24.75
N MET A 77 -7.08 -6.14 25.69
CA MET A 77 -6.93 -4.69 25.52
C MET A 77 -5.48 -4.27 25.28
N THR A 78 -4.55 -4.85 26.04
CA THR A 78 -3.13 -4.51 25.96
C THR A 78 -2.52 -4.99 24.63
N SER A 79 -2.92 -6.19 24.18
CA SER A 79 -2.50 -6.74 22.89
C SER A 79 -3.04 -5.92 21.72
N ALA A 80 -4.34 -5.59 21.73
CA ALA A 80 -4.96 -4.77 20.69
C ALA A 80 -4.33 -3.37 20.64
N ALA A 81 -4.07 -2.74 21.79
CA ALA A 81 -3.38 -1.45 21.86
C ALA A 81 -1.97 -1.50 21.24
N LYS A 82 -1.21 -2.58 21.48
CA LYS A 82 0.11 -2.78 20.88
C LYS A 82 0.03 -2.97 19.36
N GLN A 83 -0.94 -3.75 18.88
CA GLN A 83 -1.19 -3.95 17.45
C GLN A 83 -1.59 -2.64 16.75
N ILE A 84 -2.45 -1.84 17.39
CA ILE A 84 -2.83 -0.51 16.92
C ILE A 84 -1.60 0.41 16.80
N SER A 85 -0.72 0.44 17.81
CA SER A 85 0.51 1.26 17.74
C SER A 85 1.39 0.86 16.56
N PHE A 86 1.66 -0.45 16.44
CA PHE A 86 2.45 -1.00 15.35
C PHE A 86 1.85 -0.66 13.98
N LEU A 87 0.54 -0.87 13.79
CA LEU A 87 -0.12 -0.58 12.52
C LEU A 87 -0.08 0.91 12.17
N LYS A 88 -0.22 1.81 13.16
CA LYS A 88 -0.10 3.26 12.94
C LYS A 88 1.29 3.66 12.50
N GLU A 89 2.32 3.14 13.17
CA GLU A 89 3.73 3.38 12.84
C GLU A 89 4.05 2.86 11.43
N GLU A 90 3.61 1.66 11.10
CA GLU A 90 3.89 1.04 9.80
C GLU A 90 3.17 1.75 8.65
N ILE A 91 1.90 2.14 8.82
CA ILE A 91 1.16 2.96 7.84
C ILE A 91 1.87 4.30 7.63
N ALA A 92 2.32 4.96 8.71
CA ALA A 92 3.04 6.23 8.62
C ALA A 92 4.35 6.06 7.83
N ARG A 93 5.13 5.02 8.16
CA ARG A 93 6.37 4.68 7.46
C ARG A 93 6.15 4.42 5.96
N LEU A 94 5.12 3.65 5.61
CA LEU A 94 4.80 3.34 4.21
C LEU A 94 4.30 4.57 3.43
N LYS A 95 3.55 5.46 4.09
CA LYS A 95 3.12 6.74 3.49
C LYS A 95 4.29 7.68 3.27
N GLU A 96 5.23 7.74 4.20
CA GLU A 96 6.45 8.55 4.07
C GLU A 96 7.37 8.04 2.97
N ALA A 97 7.60 6.72 2.90
CA ALA A 97 8.39 6.10 1.84
C ALA A 97 7.83 6.45 0.45
N HIS A 98 6.51 6.34 0.26
CA HIS A 98 5.88 6.69 -1.01
C HIS A 98 5.96 8.19 -1.34
N LYS A 99 5.98 9.07 -0.33
CA LYS A 99 6.13 10.52 -0.56
C LYS A 99 7.56 10.88 -1.02
N GLN A 100 8.55 10.05 -0.68
CA GLN A 100 9.94 10.24 -1.13
C GLN A 100 10.19 9.69 -2.54
N ASP A 101 9.41 8.69 -2.98
CA ASP A 101 9.54 8.03 -4.29
C ASP A 101 8.65 8.65 -5.41
N ALA A 102 7.74 9.57 -5.04
CA ALA A 102 6.83 10.30 -5.94
C ALA A 102 7.41 11.65 -6.38
#